data_AF-A0A419GJ38-F1
#
_entry.id   AF-A0A419GJ38-F1
#
_cell.length_a   1.000
_cell.length_b   1.000
_cell.length_c   1.000
_cell.angle_alpha   90.00
_cell.angle_beta   90.00
_cell.angle_gamma   90.00
#
_symmetry.space_group_name_H-M   'P 1'
#
loop_
_entity.id
_entity.type
_entity.pdbx_description
1 polymer ?
#
loop_
_entity_poly.entity_id
_entity_poly.type
_entity_poly.pdbx_seq_one_letter_code
_entity_poly.pdbx_strand_id
1 'polypeptide(L)'
;MILQFGEFIAAKRKEQGISLRGMADDLGITAAYLSDIEKSRRNPPDKDILEKIAVLLKLTSEEKDKMFDYAGEDRKQIAPDLPDYIMELPAARTALRKARDKGKQDDFWDEISKKLDEEK
;
A
#
# COMPACT_ATOMS: atom_id res chain seq x y z
N MET A 1 16.93 -2.55 -5.93
CA MET A 1 16.00 -2.10 -6.98
C MET A 1 14.68 -1.87 -6.28
N ILE A 2 14.23 -0.63 -6.15
CA ILE A 2 12.91 -0.34 -5.57
C ILE A 2 11.91 -0.80 -6.63
N LEU A 3 11.16 -1.86 -6.34
CA LEU A 3 10.04 -2.28 -7.20
C LEU A 3 8.97 -1.20 -7.06
N GLN A 4 8.62 -0.56 -8.18
CA GLN A 4 7.54 0.42 -8.20
C GLN A 4 6.19 -0.32 -8.08
N PHE A 5 5.14 0.39 -7.63
CA PHE A 5 3.80 -0.18 -7.44
C PHE A 5 3.34 -0.96 -8.67
N GLY A 6 3.55 -0.40 -9.86
CA GLY A 6 3.18 -1.01 -11.13
C GLY A 6 3.82 -2.38 -11.37
N GLU A 7 5.11 -2.51 -11.08
CA GLU A 7 5.86 -3.77 -11.28
C GLU A 7 5.39 -4.85 -10.31
N PHE A 8 5.14 -4.48 -9.04
CA PHE A 8 4.63 -5.38 -8.02
C PHE A 8 3.26 -5.98 -8.42
N ILE A 9 2.32 -5.12 -8.84
CA ILE A 9 0.99 -5.57 -9.29
C ILE A 9 1.09 -6.42 -10.56
N ALA A 10 1.93 -6.03 -11.52
CA ALA A 10 2.12 -6.80 -12.75
C ALA A 10 2.68 -8.20 -12.47
N ALA A 11 3.62 -8.32 -11.52
CA ALA A 11 4.17 -9.61 -11.10
C ALA A 11 3.10 -10.48 -10.45
N LYS A 12 2.39 -9.95 -9.44
CA LYS A 12 1.33 -10.66 -8.73
C LYS A 12 0.19 -11.11 -9.63
N ARG A 13 -0.23 -10.26 -10.58
CA ARG A 13 -1.24 -10.62 -11.59
C ARG A 13 -0.79 -11.82 -12.42
N LYS A 14 0.47 -11.84 -12.88
CA LYS A 14 1.03 -12.95 -13.67
C LYS A 14 1.17 -14.24 -12.85
N GLU A 15 1.58 -14.14 -11.59
CA GLU A 15 1.64 -15.29 -10.66
C GLU A 15 0.27 -15.96 -10.49
N GLN A 16 -0.81 -15.16 -10.42
CA GLN A 16 -2.18 -15.66 -10.34
C GLN A 16 -2.75 -16.13 -11.70
N GLY A 17 -1.99 -16.02 -12.79
CA GLY A 17 -2.46 -16.37 -14.14
C GLY A 17 -3.55 -15.46 -14.69
N ILE A 18 -3.73 -14.27 -14.10
CA ILE A 18 -4.80 -13.34 -14.48
C ILE A 18 -4.36 -12.52 -15.70
N SER A 19 -5.21 -12.46 -16.72
CA SER A 19 -4.93 -11.62 -17.90
C SER A 19 -5.12 -10.14 -17.57
N LEU A 20 -4.38 -9.26 -18.26
CA LEU A 20 -4.52 -7.81 -18.09
C LEU A 20 -5.97 -7.34 -18.33
N ARG A 21 -6.65 -7.88 -19.34
CA ARG A 21 -8.05 -7.54 -19.64
C ARG A 21 -8.99 -8.05 -18.54
N GLY A 22 -8.83 -9.31 -18.12
CA GLY A 22 -9.65 -9.90 -17.07
C GLY A 22 -9.56 -9.12 -15.76
N MET A 23 -8.34 -8.78 -15.32
CA MET A 23 -8.18 -7.95 -14.12
C MET A 23 -8.80 -6.56 -14.29
N ALA A 24 -8.65 -5.93 -15.46
CA ALA A 24 -9.23 -4.62 -15.70
C ALA A 24 -10.77 -4.65 -15.64
N ASP A 25 -11.38 -5.69 -16.22
CA ASP A 25 -12.83 -5.92 -16.19
C ASP A 25 -13.31 -6.12 -14.74
N ASP A 26 -12.63 -6.97 -13.96
CA ASP A 26 -12.95 -7.24 -12.54
C ASP A 26 -12.79 -5.99 -11.65
N LEU A 27 -11.83 -5.13 -11.97
CA LEU A 27 -11.61 -3.85 -11.29
C LEU A 27 -12.59 -2.76 -11.73
N GLY A 28 -13.33 -2.96 -12.84
CA GLY A 28 -14.20 -1.94 -13.43
C GLY A 28 -13.43 -0.77 -14.06
N ILE A 29 -12.22 -1.01 -14.56
CA ILE A 29 -11.36 -0.02 -15.20
C ILE A 29 -10.97 -0.44 -16.63
N THR A 30 -10.40 0.48 -17.40
CA THR A 30 -9.94 0.13 -18.76
C THR A 30 -8.61 -0.64 -18.71
N ALA A 31 -8.43 -1.61 -19.62
CA ALA A 31 -7.16 -2.34 -19.73
C ALA A 31 -5.96 -1.43 -20.08
N ALA A 32 -6.22 -0.32 -20.77
CA ALA A 32 -5.21 0.71 -21.03
C ALA A 32 -4.77 1.41 -19.72
N TYR A 33 -5.72 1.78 -18.87
CA TYR A 33 -5.42 2.38 -17.57
C TYR A 33 -4.62 1.42 -16.67
N LEU A 34 -5.03 0.14 -16.58
CA LEU A 34 -4.27 -0.87 -15.84
C LEU A 34 -2.86 -1.08 -16.45
N SER A 35 -2.73 -1.07 -17.78
CA SER A 35 -1.42 -1.18 -18.43
C SER A 35 -0.50 0.00 -18.10
N ASP A 36 -1.05 1.22 -18.05
CA ASP A 36 -0.28 2.41 -17.71
C ASP A 36 0.16 2.39 -16.25
N ILE A 37 -0.68 1.88 -15.35
CA ILE A 37 -0.33 1.64 -13.94
C ILE A 37 0.81 0.62 -13.85
N GLU A 38 0.68 -0.55 -14.48
CA GLU A 38 1.72 -1.61 -14.43
C GLU A 38 3.07 -1.19 -15.01
N LYS A 39 3.07 -0.16 -15.87
CA LYS A 39 4.28 0.40 -16.49
C LYS A 39 4.76 1.69 -15.81
N SER A 40 4.21 2.03 -14.65
CA SER A 40 4.52 3.24 -13.88
C SER A 40 4.35 4.55 -14.68
N ARG A 41 3.45 4.56 -15.68
CA ARG A 41 3.10 5.75 -16.47
C ARG A 41 1.98 6.56 -15.83
N ARG A 42 1.29 5.97 -14.87
CA ARG A 42 0.29 6.61 -14.03
C ARG A 42 0.50 6.26 -12.58
N ASN A 43 0.07 7.17 -11.72
CA ASN A 43 0.05 6.93 -10.28
C ASN A 43 -0.82 5.73 -9.93
N PRO A 44 -0.53 5.06 -8.80
CA PRO A 44 -1.41 4.08 -8.20
C PRO A 44 -2.87 4.58 -8.13
N PRO A 45 -3.87 3.70 -8.21
CA PRO A 45 -5.29 4.06 -8.11
C PRO A 45 -5.69 4.32 -6.65
N ASP A 46 -6.90 4.84 -6.43
CA ASP A 46 -7.40 5.16 -5.07
C ASP A 46 -7.53 3.93 -4.15
N LYS A 47 -7.75 4.18 -2.85
CA LYS A 47 -7.83 3.14 -1.81
C LYS A 47 -8.86 2.06 -2.17
N ASP A 48 -10.01 2.44 -2.70
CA ASP A 48 -11.08 1.50 -3.06
C ASP A 48 -10.65 0.53 -4.16
N ILE A 49 -9.93 1.01 -5.18
CA ILE A 49 -9.38 0.13 -6.22
C ILE A 49 -8.21 -0.69 -5.66
N LEU A 50 -7.35 -0.12 -4.80
CA LEU A 50 -6.26 -0.86 -4.14
C LEU A 50 -6.80 -2.05 -3.32
N GLU A 51 -7.86 -1.85 -2.55
CA GLU A 51 -8.53 -2.92 -1.80
C GLU A 51 -9.03 -4.03 -2.72
N LYS A 52 -9.67 -3.68 -3.85
CA LYS A 52 -10.08 -4.67 -4.85
C LYS A 52 -8.90 -5.41 -5.46
N ILE A 53 -7.80 -4.72 -5.76
CA ILE A 53 -6.57 -5.33 -6.27
C ILE A 53 -6.05 -6.37 -5.27
N ALA A 54 -5.99 -6.04 -3.97
CA ALA A 54 -5.52 -6.96 -2.94
C ALA A 54 -6.37 -8.25 -2.89
N VAL A 55 -7.69 -8.11 -2.98
CA VAL A 55 -8.63 -9.24 -3.01
C VAL A 55 -8.45 -10.09 -4.28
N LEU A 56 -8.42 -9.47 -5.46
CA LEU A 56 -8.32 -10.18 -6.74
C LEU A 56 -6.99 -10.94 -6.87
N LEU A 57 -5.91 -10.35 -6.39
CA LEU A 57 -4.57 -10.94 -6.42
C LEU A 57 -4.31 -11.91 -5.27
N LYS A 58 -5.27 -12.05 -4.34
CA LYS A 58 -5.17 -12.91 -3.16
C LYS A 58 -3.92 -12.60 -2.34
N LEU A 59 -3.63 -11.32 -2.16
CA LEU A 59 -2.47 -10.89 -1.39
C LEU A 59 -2.61 -11.33 0.06
N THR A 60 -1.50 -11.76 0.66
CA THR A 60 -1.42 -11.89 2.12
C THR A 60 -1.53 -10.51 2.79
N SER A 61 -1.74 -10.46 4.11
CA SER A 61 -1.73 -9.19 4.84
C SER A 61 -0.42 -8.43 4.62
N GLU A 62 0.73 -9.11 4.72
CA GLU A 62 2.04 -8.50 4.48
C GLU A 62 2.20 -7.97 3.04
N GLU A 63 1.71 -8.72 2.04
CA GLU A 63 1.76 -8.28 0.65
C GLU A 63 0.83 -7.11 0.37
N LYS A 64 -0.33 -7.07 1.06
CA LYS A 64 -1.27 -5.96 1.02
C LYS A 64 -0.63 -4.71 1.62
N ASP A 65 -0.06 -4.78 2.81
CA ASP A 65 0.60 -3.65 3.46
C ASP A 65 1.72 -3.08 2.57
N LYS A 66 2.57 -3.98 2.03
CA LYS A 66 3.62 -3.64 1.08
C LYS A 66 3.08 -2.96 -0.19
N MET A 67 1.94 -3.38 -0.70
CA MET A 67 1.28 -2.74 -1.84
C MET A 67 0.85 -1.30 -1.51
N PHE A 68 0.29 -1.08 -0.32
CA PHE A 68 -0.10 0.26 0.14
C PHE A 68 1.12 1.17 0.36
N ASP A 69 2.22 0.63 0.89
CA ASP A 69 3.48 1.35 1.02
C ASP A 69 3.99 1.81 -0.35
N TYR A 70 4.09 0.91 -1.33
CA TYR A 70 4.47 1.27 -2.70
C TYR A 70 3.53 2.30 -3.32
N ALA A 71 2.24 2.21 -3.03
CA ALA A 71 1.27 3.19 -3.52
C ALA A 71 1.50 4.57 -2.89
N GLY A 72 1.83 4.63 -1.61
CA GLY A 72 2.19 5.86 -0.90
C GLY A 72 3.48 6.47 -1.44
N GLU A 73 4.54 5.66 -1.56
CA GLU A 73 5.85 6.07 -2.07
C GLU A 73 5.76 6.67 -3.47
N ASP A 74 5.10 5.99 -4.42
CA ASP A 74 4.93 6.48 -5.79
C ASP A 74 4.15 7.80 -5.84
N ARG A 75 3.25 8.04 -4.88
CA ARG A 75 2.48 9.28 -4.73
C ARG A 75 3.20 10.35 -3.90
N LYS A 76 4.34 10.03 -3.29
CA LYS A 76 5.04 10.87 -2.28
C LYS A 76 4.11 11.26 -1.13
N GLN A 77 3.32 10.30 -0.67
CA GLN A 77 2.34 10.43 0.41
C GLN A 77 2.47 9.25 1.36
N ILE A 78 1.81 9.33 2.52
CA ILE A 78 1.67 8.16 3.39
C ILE A 78 0.86 7.06 2.67
N ALA A 79 1.11 5.79 3.04
CA ALA A 79 0.35 4.64 2.58
C ALA A 79 -1.16 4.92 2.64
N PRO A 80 -1.93 4.73 1.54
CA PRO A 80 -3.32 5.20 1.45
C PRO A 80 -4.32 4.62 2.46
N ASP A 81 -3.99 3.53 3.14
CA ASP A 81 -4.81 2.87 4.14
C ASP A 81 -4.69 3.49 5.55
N LEU A 82 -3.56 4.11 5.88
CA LEU A 82 -3.27 4.69 7.19
C LEU A 82 -3.98 6.02 7.55
N PRO A 83 -4.30 6.95 6.61
CA PRO A 83 -4.84 8.27 6.95
C PRO A 83 -6.07 8.24 7.84
N ASP A 84 -7.04 7.38 7.55
CA ASP A 84 -8.30 7.31 8.30
C ASP A 84 -8.04 6.97 9.76
N TYR A 85 -7.25 5.93 10.02
CA TYR A 85 -6.85 5.51 11.36
C TYR A 85 -6.11 6.62 12.13
N ILE A 86 -5.15 7.29 11.49
CA ILE A 86 -4.40 8.38 12.11
C ILE A 86 -5.33 9.57 12.43
N MET A 87 -6.28 9.88 11.54
CA MET A 87 -7.20 11.00 11.71
C MET A 87 -8.22 10.75 12.82
N GLU A 88 -8.73 9.53 12.94
CA GLU A 88 -9.69 9.15 13.98
C GLU A 88 -9.09 9.14 15.39
N LEU A 89 -7.77 9.02 15.53
CA LEU A 89 -7.09 8.90 16.82
C LEU A 89 -6.23 10.13 17.15
N PRO A 90 -6.72 11.10 17.95
CA PRO A 90 -5.92 12.24 18.42
C PRO A 90 -4.61 11.83 19.12
N ALA A 91 -4.64 10.69 19.83
CA ALA A 91 -3.48 10.14 20.52
C ALA A 91 -2.38 9.73 19.53
N ALA A 92 -2.72 9.07 18.42
CA ALA A 92 -1.77 8.69 17.37
C ALA A 92 -1.08 9.93 16.77
N ARG A 93 -1.85 10.95 16.40
CA ARG A 93 -1.31 12.22 15.89
C ARG A 93 -0.39 12.91 16.90
N THR A 94 -0.72 12.85 18.18
CA THR A 94 0.13 13.41 19.26
C THR A 94 1.43 12.63 19.40
N ALA A 95 1.37 11.29 19.35
CA ALA A 95 2.54 10.42 19.41
C ALA A 95 3.49 10.66 18.22
N LEU A 96 2.95 10.68 17.00
CA LEU A 96 3.72 10.93 15.77
C LEU A 96 4.45 12.29 15.83
N ARG A 97 3.79 13.37 16.28
CA ARG A 97 4.44 14.68 16.46
C ARG A 97 5.53 14.64 17.51
N LYS A 98 5.29 14.01 18.67
CA LYS A 98 6.30 13.88 19.73
C LYS A 98 7.51 13.09 19.28
N ALA A 99 7.32 12.01 18.53
CA ALA A 99 8.39 11.20 17.98
C ALA A 99 9.25 12.02 17.01
N ARG A 100 8.61 12.74 16.07
CA ARG A 100 9.28 13.67 15.17
C ARG A 100 10.07 14.75 15.92
N ASP A 101 9.45 15.42 16.88
CA ASP A 101 10.09 16.53 17.63
C ASP A 101 11.28 16.06 18.48
N LYS A 102 11.29 14.76 18.85
CA LYS A 102 12.42 14.10 19.53
C LYS A 102 13.42 13.44 18.58
N GLY A 103 13.25 13.58 17.26
CA GLY A 103 14.14 13.01 16.25
C GLY A 103 14.21 11.48 16.27
N LYS A 104 13.13 10.80 16.70
CA LYS A 104 13.05 9.33 16.68
C LYS A 104 13.13 8.79 15.26
N GLN A 105 13.90 7.71 15.07
CA GLN A 105 14.13 7.04 13.80
C GLN A 105 13.46 5.65 13.82
N ASP A 106 13.75 4.84 12.81
CA ASP A 106 13.14 3.51 12.63
C ASP A 106 13.41 2.56 13.81
N ASP A 107 14.57 2.66 14.46
CA ASP A 107 14.92 1.89 15.66
C ASP A 107 13.88 2.00 16.79
N PHE A 108 13.37 3.21 17.01
CA PHE A 108 12.31 3.46 17.98
C PHE A 108 10.99 2.84 17.55
N TRP A 109 10.66 2.86 16.25
CA TRP A 109 9.43 2.28 15.75
C TRP A 109 9.47 0.75 15.75
N ASP A 110 10.64 0.15 15.47
CA ASP A 110 10.87 -1.29 15.60
C ASP A 110 10.61 -1.77 17.04
N GLU A 111 11.07 -1.00 18.03
CA GLU A 111 10.78 -1.27 19.45
C GLU A 111 9.27 -1.18 19.78
N ILE A 112 8.54 -0.26 19.13
CA ILE A 112 7.09 -0.13 19.30
C ILE A 112 6.35 -1.29 18.64
N SER A 113 6.70 -1.63 17.39
CA SER A 113 6.12 -2.77 16.66
C SER A 113 6.29 -4.07 17.44
N LYS A 114 7.51 -4.33 17.95
CA LYS A 114 7.78 -5.50 18.78
C LYS A 114 6.89 -5.57 20.03
N LYS A 115 6.66 -4.44 20.70
CA LYS A 115 5.77 -4.38 21.87
C LYS A 115 4.32 -4.69 21.50
N LEU A 116 3.85 -4.20 20.34
CA LEU A 116 2.50 -4.48 19.85
C LEU A 116 2.32 -5.97 19.51
N ASP A 117 3.34 -6.61 18.94
CA ASP A 117 3.30 -8.06 18.64
C ASP A 117 3.27 -8.94 19.90
N GLU A 118 3.81 -8.44 21.02
CA GLU A 118 3.82 -9.12 22.32
C GLU A 118 2.48 -8.98 23.08
N GLU A 119 1.70 -7.93 22.78
CA GLU A 119 0.36 -7.69 23.33
C GLU A 119 -0.68 -8.53 22.57
N LYS A 120 -0.86 -9.79 23.00
CA LYS A 120 -1.91 -10.70 22.51
C LYS A 120 -3.31 -10.35 22.99
#